data_AF-A0A356S6V2-F1
#
_entry.id   AF-A0A356S6V2-F1
#
_cell.length_a   1.000
_cell.length_b   1.000
_cell.length_c   1.000
_cell.angle_alpha   90.00
_cell.angle_beta   90.00
_cell.angle_gamma   90.00
#
_symmetry.space_group_name_H-M   'P 1'
#
loop_
_entity.id
_entity.type
_entity.pdbx_description
1 polymer ?
#
loop_
_entity_poly.entity_id
_entity_poly.type
_entity_poly.pdbx_seq_one_letter_code
_entity_poly.pdbx_strand_id
1 'polypeptide(L)'
;MRQHKSRSLLLILGIVTLLSAASTQAQRENWARPFPGFRVIGNLYGVGSYDLSVFLISTEEGHILINTGLEDSTQLIRDNMAALGFDLEDVRILLTQQAHWDHTAAMAEIKALSGAAVFATPKDARVLEDGGFSDAHFGGRQ
;
A
#
# COMPACT_ATOMS: atom_id res chain seq x y z
N MET A 1 -22.09 49.24 4.50
CA MET A 1 -22.58 47.84 4.40
C MET A 1 -21.63 46.88 3.66
N ARG A 2 -20.29 46.97 3.79
CA ARG A 2 -19.34 46.17 2.98
C ARG A 2 -18.52 45.12 3.76
N GLN A 3 -18.71 44.97 5.07
CA GLN A 3 -17.87 44.11 5.92
C GLN A 3 -18.39 42.68 6.16
N HIS A 4 -19.69 42.39 5.93
CA HIS A 4 -20.25 41.06 6.19
C HIS A 4 -19.85 40.00 5.15
N LYS A 5 -19.63 40.36 3.88
CA LYS A 5 -19.33 39.39 2.82
C LYS A 5 -17.91 38.79 2.91
N SER A 6 -16.94 39.54 3.45
CA SER A 6 -15.54 39.08 3.60
C SER A 6 -15.38 38.03 4.72
N ARG A 7 -16.07 38.22 5.85
CA ARG A 7 -16.05 37.28 6.98
C ARG A 7 -16.68 35.93 6.65
N SER A 8 -17.76 35.91 5.87
CA SER A 8 -18.41 34.67 5.43
C SER A 8 -17.55 33.87 4.43
N LEU A 9 -16.80 34.55 3.56
CA LEU A 9 -15.91 33.88 2.60
C LEU A 9 -14.68 33.27 3.26
N LEU A 10 -14.10 33.96 4.26
CA LEU A 10 -13.02 33.43 5.11
C LEU A 10 -13.46 32.22 5.96
N LEU A 11 -14.70 32.22 6.45
CA LEU A 11 -15.25 31.08 7.21
C LEU A 11 -15.48 29.86 6.31
N ILE A 12 -16.01 30.05 5.11
CA ILE A 12 -16.23 28.97 4.14
C ILE A 12 -14.90 28.37 3.67
N LEU A 13 -13.89 29.21 3.38
CA LEU A 13 -12.56 28.73 3.02
C LEU A 13 -11.91 27.92 4.16
N GLY A 14 -12.05 28.38 5.41
CA GLY A 14 -11.56 27.67 6.60
C GLY A 14 -12.21 26.30 6.81
N ILE A 15 -13.54 26.21 6.61
CA ILE A 15 -14.30 24.95 6.72
C ILE A 15 -13.88 23.96 5.62
N VAL A 16 -13.69 24.41 4.38
CA VAL A 16 -13.26 23.55 3.26
C VAL A 16 -11.84 23.02 3.47
N THR A 17 -10.92 23.84 4.00
CA THR A 17 -9.56 23.37 4.34
C THR A 17 -9.54 22.35 5.48
N LEU A 18 -10.38 22.52 6.51
CA LEU A 18 -10.47 21.58 7.65
C LEU A 18 -11.03 20.22 7.23
N LEU A 19 -12.07 20.20 6.38
CA LEU A 19 -12.66 18.97 5.86
C LEU A 19 -11.66 18.19 4.99
N SER A 20 -10.90 18.88 4.15
CA SER A 20 -9.91 18.24 3.27
C SER A 20 -8.75 17.61 4.08
N ALA A 21 -8.21 18.34 5.06
CA ALA A 21 -7.15 17.82 5.92
C ALA A 21 -7.59 16.57 6.72
N ALA A 22 -8.80 16.60 7.30
CA ALA A 22 -9.35 15.47 8.04
C ALA A 22 -9.50 14.22 7.15
N SER A 23 -9.92 14.38 5.89
CA SER A 23 -10.06 13.25 4.96
C SER A 23 -8.73 12.55 4.63
N THR A 24 -7.67 13.32 4.39
CA THR A 24 -6.32 12.75 4.10
C THR A 24 -5.70 12.05 5.30
N GLN A 25 -5.99 12.53 6.51
CA GLN A 25 -5.54 11.91 7.76
C GLN A 25 -6.27 10.58 7.99
N ALA A 26 -7.60 10.57 7.84
CA ALA A 26 -8.41 9.37 8.01
C ALA A 26 -8.04 8.26 6.99
N GLN A 27 -7.69 8.64 5.76
CA GLN A 27 -7.20 7.70 4.76
C GLN A 27 -5.87 7.05 5.19
N ARG A 28 -4.89 7.87 5.61
CA ARG A 28 -3.61 7.34 6.11
C ARG A 28 -3.76 6.47 7.36
N GLU A 29 -4.69 6.80 8.25
CA GLU A 29 -4.98 5.96 9.43
C GLU A 29 -5.54 4.60 9.02
N ASN A 30 -6.46 4.54 8.05
CA ASN A 30 -6.99 3.28 7.55
C ASN A 30 -5.93 2.45 6.81
N TRP A 31 -4.96 3.09 6.17
CA TRP A 31 -3.86 2.41 5.48
C TRP A 31 -2.94 1.65 6.43
N ALA A 32 -2.66 2.20 7.61
CA ALA A 32 -1.84 1.54 8.64
C ALA A 32 -2.67 0.68 9.62
N ARG A 33 -4.01 0.80 9.60
CA ARG A 33 -4.86 0.07 10.55
C ARG A 33 -4.80 -1.44 10.31
N PRO A 34 -4.46 -2.26 11.33
CA PRO A 34 -4.47 -3.71 11.20
C PRO A 34 -5.83 -4.28 10.80
N PHE A 35 -5.81 -5.33 9.98
CA PHE A 35 -6.96 -6.15 9.66
C PHE A 35 -6.53 -7.62 9.63
N PRO A 36 -7.31 -8.55 10.21
CA PRO A 36 -6.89 -9.94 10.33
C PRO A 36 -6.75 -10.58 8.95
N GLY A 37 -5.69 -11.37 8.77
CA GLY A 37 -5.54 -12.23 7.61
C GLY A 37 -6.73 -13.18 7.44
N PHE A 38 -7.20 -13.37 6.21
CA PHE A 38 -8.38 -14.17 5.92
C PHE A 38 -8.28 -14.88 4.58
N ARG A 39 -8.99 -15.99 4.44
CA ARG A 39 -9.11 -16.71 3.16
C ARG A 39 -10.18 -16.03 2.30
N VAL A 40 -9.80 -15.61 1.10
CA VAL A 40 -10.74 -15.04 0.12
C VAL A 40 -11.50 -16.17 -0.57
N ILE A 41 -10.76 -17.05 -1.27
CA ILE A 41 -11.29 -18.22 -1.98
C ILE A 41 -10.14 -19.15 -2.35
N GLY A 42 -10.32 -20.47 -2.30
CA GLY A 42 -9.30 -21.41 -2.78
C GLY A 42 -7.95 -21.18 -2.07
N ASN A 43 -6.87 -21.00 -2.81
CA ASN A 43 -5.54 -20.68 -2.28
C ASN A 43 -5.21 -19.18 -2.26
N LEU A 44 -6.22 -18.30 -2.36
CA LEU A 44 -6.10 -16.86 -2.29
C LEU A 44 -6.48 -16.34 -0.89
N TYR A 45 -5.62 -15.52 -0.30
CA TYR A 45 -5.77 -14.95 1.03
C TYR A 45 -5.53 -13.44 0.99
N GLY A 46 -6.26 -12.70 1.83
CA GLY A 46 -5.98 -11.31 2.15
C GLY A 46 -5.05 -11.27 3.37
N VAL A 47 -3.92 -10.58 3.24
CA VAL A 47 -2.90 -10.44 4.30
C VAL A 47 -2.48 -8.98 4.53
N GLY A 48 -3.23 -8.03 3.95
CA GLY A 48 -2.96 -6.60 4.04
C GLY A 48 -3.55 -5.93 5.26
N SER A 49 -3.56 -4.59 5.23
CA SER A 49 -4.18 -3.77 6.27
C SER A 49 -5.69 -3.59 6.00
N TYR A 50 -6.35 -2.73 6.78
CA TYR A 50 -7.77 -2.47 6.62
C TYR A 50 -8.16 -1.95 5.22
N ASP A 51 -7.30 -1.15 4.60
CA ASP A 51 -7.61 -0.47 3.33
C ASP A 51 -6.57 -0.73 2.23
N LEU A 52 -5.33 -1.08 2.59
CA LEU A 52 -4.31 -1.49 1.62
C LEU A 52 -4.36 -2.99 1.41
N SER A 53 -4.90 -3.38 0.26
CA SER A 53 -5.06 -4.78 -0.12
C SER A 53 -3.72 -5.42 -0.48
N VAL A 54 -3.36 -6.46 0.27
CA VAL A 54 -2.24 -7.37 -0.02
C VAL A 54 -2.81 -8.78 -0.14
N PHE A 55 -2.45 -9.46 -1.22
CA PHE A 55 -2.93 -10.81 -1.47
C PHE A 55 -1.78 -11.82 -1.48
N LEU A 56 -2.02 -12.95 -0.83
CA LEU A 56 -1.16 -14.13 -0.90
C LEU A 56 -1.85 -15.20 -1.74
N ILE A 57 -1.14 -15.74 -2.73
CA ILE A 57 -1.52 -16.97 -3.43
C ILE A 57 -0.57 -18.07 -2.97
N SER A 58 -1.09 -19.06 -2.24
CA SER A 58 -0.27 -20.15 -1.71
C SER A 58 -0.14 -21.33 -2.69
N THR A 59 1.04 -21.95 -2.73
CA THR A 59 1.35 -23.16 -3.51
C THR A 59 2.35 -24.03 -2.72
N GLU A 60 2.54 -25.27 -3.13
CA GLU A 60 3.51 -26.19 -2.49
C GLU A 60 4.97 -25.81 -2.81
N GLU A 61 5.21 -25.11 -3.91
CA GLU A 61 6.54 -24.67 -4.37
C GLU A 61 6.95 -23.30 -3.81
N GLY A 62 6.11 -22.71 -2.94
CA GLY A 62 6.27 -21.38 -2.37
C GLY A 62 5.13 -20.43 -2.76
N HIS A 63 5.20 -19.16 -2.39
CA HIS A 63 4.04 -18.28 -2.48
C HIS A 63 4.25 -17.09 -3.40
N ILE A 64 3.14 -16.52 -3.87
CA ILE A 64 3.11 -15.26 -4.61
C ILE A 64 2.46 -14.22 -3.70
N LEU A 65 3.15 -13.10 -3.47
CA LEU A 65 2.61 -11.96 -2.74
C LEU A 65 2.36 -10.80 -3.71
N ILE A 66 1.14 -10.26 -3.70
CA ILE A 66 0.69 -9.18 -4.58
C ILE A 66 0.48 -7.93 -3.75
N ASN A 67 1.17 -6.85 -4.12
CA ASN A 67 1.35 -5.61 -3.36
C ASN A 67 2.07 -5.85 -2.02
N THR A 68 2.29 -4.76 -1.32
CA THR A 68 2.66 -4.71 0.08
C THR A 68 1.85 -3.59 0.75
N GLY A 69 2.47 -2.61 1.36
CA GLY A 69 1.76 -1.47 1.90
C GLY A 69 2.71 -0.30 2.02
N LEU A 70 2.59 0.38 3.15
CA LEU A 70 3.53 1.39 3.60
C LEU A 70 4.87 0.75 3.98
N GLU A 71 5.89 1.59 4.22
CA GLU A 71 7.25 1.14 4.58
C GLU A 71 7.28 0.22 5.81
N ASP A 72 6.42 0.46 6.79
CA ASP A 72 6.32 -0.30 8.04
C ASP A 72 5.32 -1.47 8.00
N SER A 73 4.78 -1.80 6.82
CA SER A 73 3.74 -2.84 6.69
C SER A 73 4.28 -4.27 6.74
N THR A 74 5.60 -4.48 6.68
CA THR A 74 6.23 -5.82 6.63
C THR A 74 5.83 -6.69 7.81
N GLN A 75 5.88 -6.17 9.04
CA GLN A 75 5.54 -6.96 10.23
C GLN A 75 4.06 -7.34 10.25
N LEU A 76 3.16 -6.41 9.89
CA LEU A 76 1.73 -6.68 9.80
C LEU A 76 1.42 -7.78 8.77
N ILE A 77 2.04 -7.73 7.59
CA ILE A 77 1.87 -8.74 6.54
C ILE A 77 2.39 -10.10 7.04
N ARG A 78 3.57 -10.12 7.66
CA ARG A 78 4.15 -11.33 8.26
C ARG A 78 3.22 -11.94 9.31
N ASP A 79 2.67 -11.13 10.21
CA ASP A 79 1.76 -11.61 11.27
C ASP A 79 0.46 -12.18 10.69
N ASN A 80 -0.10 -11.52 9.67
CA ASN A 80 -1.29 -11.99 8.97
C ASN A 80 -1.04 -13.31 8.22
N MET A 81 0.13 -13.47 7.58
CA MET A 81 0.53 -14.73 6.95
C MET A 81 0.71 -15.84 7.99
N ALA A 82 1.40 -15.55 9.09
CA ALA A 82 1.63 -16.52 10.16
C ALA A 82 0.32 -16.99 10.81
N ALA A 83 -0.65 -16.10 11.01
CA ALA A 83 -1.98 -16.44 11.51
C ALA A 83 -2.76 -17.40 10.60
N LEU A 84 -2.41 -17.45 9.31
CA LEU A 84 -2.97 -18.36 8.31
C LEU A 84 -2.12 -19.62 8.09
N GLY A 85 -0.98 -19.75 8.79
CA GLY A 85 -0.07 -20.88 8.69
C GLY A 85 0.94 -20.78 7.54
N PHE A 86 1.28 -19.57 7.11
CA PHE A 86 2.27 -19.31 6.05
C PHE A 86 3.45 -18.48 6.59
N ASP A 87 4.64 -18.73 6.05
CA ASP A 87 5.85 -17.98 6.37
C ASP A 87 6.19 -16.98 5.26
N LEU A 88 6.64 -15.77 5.63
CA LEU A 88 7.02 -14.72 4.67
C LEU A 88 8.21 -15.15 3.82
N GLU A 89 9.12 -15.93 4.41
CA GLU A 89 10.31 -16.48 3.78
C GLU A 89 10.00 -17.47 2.65
N ASP A 90 8.80 -18.04 2.60
CA ASP A 90 8.35 -18.94 1.54
C ASP A 90 7.80 -18.20 0.30
N VAL A 91 7.72 -16.86 0.35
CA VAL A 91 7.38 -16.06 -0.83
C VAL A 91 8.49 -16.17 -1.88
N ARG A 92 8.14 -16.57 -3.10
CA ARG A 92 9.05 -16.72 -4.24
C ARG A 92 8.89 -15.63 -5.27
N ILE A 93 7.69 -15.06 -5.36
CA ILE A 93 7.32 -14.07 -6.36
C ILE A 93 6.64 -12.89 -5.67
N LEU A 94 7.12 -11.69 -5.98
CA LEU A 94 6.48 -10.43 -5.64
C LEU A 94 5.90 -9.81 -6.91
N LEU A 95 4.63 -9.43 -6.84
CA LEU A 95 3.91 -8.70 -7.89
C LEU A 95 3.35 -7.41 -7.31
N THR A 96 3.00 -6.46 -8.18
CA THR A 96 2.21 -5.29 -7.81
C THR A 96 1.12 -5.01 -8.83
N GLN A 97 0.00 -4.48 -8.36
CA GLN A 97 -1.09 -3.98 -9.20
C GLN A 97 -0.82 -2.53 -9.69
N GLN A 98 -0.05 -1.74 -8.94
CA GLN A 98 0.36 -0.38 -9.28
C GLN A 98 1.66 0.01 -8.57
N ALA A 99 2.54 0.76 -9.25
CA ALA A 99 3.85 1.16 -8.71
C ALA A 99 3.81 2.40 -7.81
N HIS A 100 2.73 2.61 -7.07
CA HIS A 100 2.65 3.66 -6.06
C HIS A 100 3.20 3.18 -4.72
N TRP A 101 3.74 4.12 -3.96
CA TRP A 101 4.44 3.86 -2.71
C TRP A 101 3.55 3.15 -1.66
N ASP A 102 2.24 3.43 -1.64
CA ASP A 102 1.27 2.80 -0.73
C ASP A 102 1.00 1.31 -1.04
N HIS A 103 1.51 0.80 -2.16
CA HIS A 103 1.42 -0.62 -2.52
C HIS A 103 2.78 -1.31 -2.61
N THR A 104 3.88 -0.58 -2.45
CA THR A 104 5.21 -1.05 -2.82
C THR A 104 6.32 -0.68 -1.84
N ALA A 105 6.07 0.19 -0.86
CA ALA A 105 7.12 0.69 0.03
C ALA A 105 7.81 -0.42 0.85
N ALA A 106 7.07 -1.42 1.32
CA ALA A 106 7.63 -2.59 2.02
C ALA A 106 8.24 -3.66 1.07
N MET A 107 8.16 -3.49 -0.26
CA MET A 107 8.55 -4.53 -1.22
C MET A 107 10.05 -4.84 -1.20
N ALA A 108 10.89 -3.82 -1.01
CA ALA A 108 12.34 -4.00 -0.94
C ALA A 108 12.75 -4.82 0.29
N GLU A 109 12.13 -4.56 1.45
CA GLU A 109 12.38 -5.32 2.68
C GLU A 109 11.91 -6.77 2.54
N ILE A 110 10.67 -6.98 2.08
CA ILE A 110 10.13 -8.34 1.88
C ILE A 110 10.96 -9.13 0.88
N LYS A 111 11.43 -8.49 -0.20
CA LYS A 111 12.37 -9.10 -1.15
C LYS A 111 13.66 -9.56 -0.46
N ALA A 112 14.23 -8.73 0.41
CA ALA A 112 15.46 -9.07 1.12
C ALA A 112 15.27 -10.23 2.12
N LEU A 113 14.12 -10.28 2.78
CA LEU A 113 13.78 -11.33 3.75
C LEU A 113 13.48 -12.68 3.09
N SER A 114 12.76 -12.69 1.97
CA SER A 114 12.30 -13.91 1.30
C SER A 114 13.21 -14.41 0.18
N GLY A 115 14.03 -13.54 -0.40
CA GLY A 115 14.76 -13.83 -1.63
C GLY A 115 13.86 -13.91 -2.87
N ALA A 116 12.61 -13.45 -2.78
CA ALA A 116 11.66 -13.48 -3.88
C ALA A 116 12.13 -12.69 -5.11
N ALA A 117 11.75 -13.16 -6.30
CA ALA A 117 11.87 -12.39 -7.52
C ALA A 117 10.72 -11.38 -7.62
N VAL A 118 11.03 -10.15 -8.04
CA VAL A 118 10.01 -9.13 -8.35
C VAL A 118 9.72 -9.17 -9.84
N PHE A 119 8.44 -9.30 -10.21
CA PHE A 119 8.00 -9.14 -11.59
C PHE A 119 7.04 -7.95 -11.68
N ALA A 120 7.27 -7.11 -12.68
CA ALA A 120 6.48 -5.91 -12.92
C ALA A 120 6.30 -5.70 -14.42
N THR A 121 5.34 -4.85 -14.81
CA THR A 121 5.23 -4.44 -16.20
C THR A 121 6.46 -3.61 -16.60
N PRO A 122 6.86 -3.58 -17.89
CA PRO A 122 7.99 -2.76 -18.31
C PRO A 122 7.85 -1.27 -18.00
N LYS A 123 6.61 -0.76 -17.89
CA LYS A 123 6.35 0.65 -17.55
C LYS A 123 6.51 0.94 -16.06
N ASP A 124 6.14 -0.01 -15.21
CA ASP A 124 6.28 0.11 -13.76
C ASP A 124 7.71 -0.18 -13.29
N ALA A 125 8.47 -0.97 -14.04
CA ALA A 125 9.82 -1.40 -13.67
C ALA A 125 10.72 -0.22 -13.26
N ARG A 126 10.73 0.86 -14.04
CA ARG A 126 11.53 2.05 -13.74
C ARG A 126 11.12 2.71 -12.42
N VAL A 127 9.81 2.87 -12.19
CA VAL A 127 9.27 3.49 -10.97
C VAL A 127 9.66 2.68 -9.73
N LEU A 128 9.64 1.35 -9.85
CA LEU A 128 10.07 0.45 -8.77
C LEU A 128 11.58 0.49 -8.55
N GLU A 129 12.38 0.55 -9.63
CA GLU A 129 13.85 0.58 -9.56
C GLU A 129 14.39 1.89 -8.97
N ASP A 130 13.73 3.02 -9.24
CA ASP A 130 14.15 4.35 -8.76
C ASP A 130 13.44 4.81 -7.48
N GLY A 131 12.61 3.94 -6.87
CA GLY A 131 11.92 4.23 -5.62
C GLY A 131 10.84 5.30 -5.73
N GLY A 132 10.20 5.42 -6.90
CA GLY A 132 9.10 6.35 -7.14
C GLY A 132 9.54 7.70 -7.71
N PHE A 133 10.82 7.90 -8.01
CA PHE A 133 11.32 9.15 -8.58
C PHE A 133 10.72 9.46 -9.95
N SER A 134 10.43 8.43 -10.75
CA SER A 134 9.76 8.57 -12.04
C SER A 134 8.23 8.47 -11.98
N ASP A 135 7.64 8.42 -10.79
CA ASP A 135 6.18 8.37 -10.63
C ASP A 135 5.52 9.65 -11.16
N ALA A 136 4.70 9.49 -12.20
CA ALA A 136 4.01 10.59 -12.86
C ALA A 136 3.02 11.33 -11.95
N HIS A 137 2.43 10.66 -10.94
CA HIS A 137 1.52 11.32 -9.98
C HIS A 137 2.24 12.37 -9.14
N PHE A 138 3.54 12.20 -8.90
CA PHE A 138 4.36 13.12 -8.11
C PHE A 138 5.27 14.00 -8.98
N GLY A 139 4.99 14.10 -10.29
CA GLY A 139 5.76 14.93 -11.22
C GLY A 139 7.08 14.30 -11.66
N GLY A 140 7.18 12.97 -11.58
CA GLY A 140 8.33 12.20 -12.01
C GLY A 140 8.70 12.46 -13.47
N ARG A 141 10.01 12.49 -13.74
CA ARG A 141 10.56 12.78 -15.07
C ARG A 141 10.77 11.48 -15.85
N GLN A 142 10.49 11.53 -17.15
CA GLN A 142 10.84 10.46 -18.10
C GLN A 142 12.35 10.36 -18.34
#